data_AF-A0A7L5A5H3-F1
#
_entry.id   AF-A0A7L5A5H3-F1
#
_cell.length_a   1.000
_cell.length_b   1.000
_cell.length_c   1.000
_cell.angle_alpha   90.00
_cell.angle_beta   90.00
_cell.angle_gamma   90.00
#
_symmetry.space_group_name_H-M   'P 1'
#
loop_
_entity.id
_entity.type
_entity.pdbx_description
1 polymer ?
#
loop_
_entity_poly.entity_id
_entity_poly.type
_entity_poly.pdbx_seq_one_letter_code
_entity_poly.pdbx_strand_id
1 'polypeptide(L)'
;MRNMVLRVLIAALALAGLVVSVMALRVHNMDPAAAPPCAVSEHWDCGAVNHSRFAVFPPRSYDEDAGSKKLHIPVATVGIAGYSLMLVLALLGRFWIVLQLAEIGFAAACFLSYLEAFVLEKWCIYCVWSQGIVTVLLLTTVAALILRRREA
;
A
#
# COMPACT_ATOMS: atom_id res chain seq x y z
N MET A 1 27.04 2.07 -13.57
CA MET A 1 26.55 3.14 -12.67
C MET A 1 25.02 3.28 -12.71
N ARG A 2 24.41 3.52 -13.89
CA ARG A 2 22.95 3.67 -14.08
C ARG A 2 22.09 2.53 -13.50
N ASN A 3 22.55 1.28 -13.67
CA ASN A 3 21.86 0.12 -13.10
C ASN A 3 21.89 0.06 -11.56
N MET A 4 22.92 0.59 -10.90
CA MET A 4 22.97 0.66 -9.44
C MET A 4 22.04 1.73 -8.90
N VAL A 5 22.01 2.90 -9.55
CA VAL A 5 21.12 4.01 -9.18
C VAL A 5 19.65 3.60 -9.24
N LEU A 6 19.22 2.96 -10.34
CA LEU A 6 17.83 2.49 -10.49
C LEU A 6 17.45 1.43 -9.44
N ARG A 7 18.37 0.50 -9.11
CA ARG A 7 18.14 -0.50 -8.05
C ARG A 7 17.94 0.17 -6.69
N VAL A 8 18.82 1.09 -6.33
CA VAL A 8 18.75 1.81 -5.05
C VAL A 8 17.49 2.67 -4.98
N LEU A 9 17.11 3.34 -6.07
CA LEU A 9 15.91 4.15 -6.14
C LEU A 9 14.63 3.31 -5.93
N ILE A 10 14.49 2.21 -6.67
CA ILE A 10 13.32 1.30 -6.54
C ILE A 10 13.28 0.68 -5.13
N ALA A 11 14.43 0.28 -4.59
CA ALA A 11 14.52 -0.24 -3.23
C ALA A 11 14.12 0.82 -2.19
N ALA A 12 14.57 2.07 -2.33
CA ALA A 12 14.20 3.17 -1.43
C ALA A 12 12.70 3.47 -1.48
N LEU A 13 12.09 3.46 -2.67
CA LEU A 13 10.64 3.60 -2.83
C LEU A 13 9.87 2.46 -2.17
N ALA A 14 10.31 1.21 -2.36
CA ALA A 14 9.70 0.05 -1.73
C ALA A 14 9.80 0.11 -0.19
N LEU A 15 10.96 0.56 0.33
CA LEU A 15 11.14 0.78 1.77
C LEU A 15 10.22 1.90 2.30
N ALA A 16 10.06 3.00 1.56
CA ALA A 16 9.12 4.05 1.95
C ALA A 16 7.67 3.52 2.00
N GLY A 17 7.25 2.73 1.01
CA GLY A 17 5.93 2.10 1.00
C GLY A 17 5.74 1.12 2.16
N LEU A 18 6.79 0.38 2.52
CA LEU A 18 6.81 -0.49 3.69
C LEU A 18 6.56 0.30 4.98
N VAL A 19 7.27 1.41 5.19
CA VAL A 19 7.10 2.26 6.38
C VAL A 19 5.67 2.82 6.44
N VAL A 20 5.13 3.32 5.33
CA VAL A 20 3.75 3.82 5.27
C VAL A 20 2.74 2.72 5.62
N SER A 21 2.97 1.49 5.14
CA SER A 21 2.10 0.34 5.46
C SER A 21 2.16 -0.04 6.95
N VAL A 22 3.35 0.04 7.57
CA VAL A 22 3.50 -0.16 9.02
C VAL A 22 2.75 0.92 9.81
N MET A 23 2.81 2.18 9.37
CA MET A 23 2.07 3.27 10.02
C MET A 23 0.56 3.09 9.89
N ALA A 24 0.06 2.66 8.72
CA ALA A 24 -1.35 2.31 8.55
C ALA A 24 -1.76 1.15 9.46
N LEU A 25 -0.95 0.10 9.56
CA LEU A 25 -1.21 -1.03 10.46
C LEU A 25 -1.20 -0.60 11.94
N ARG A 26 -0.33 0.33 12.31
CA ARG A 26 -0.36 0.94 13.66
C ARG A 26 -1.71 1.59 13.92
N VAL A 27 -2.25 2.36 12.96
CA VAL A 27 -3.58 2.98 13.08
C VAL A 27 -4.68 1.95 13.19
N HIS A 28 -4.62 0.87 12.40
CA HIS A 28 -5.59 -0.23 12.49
C HIS A 28 -5.61 -0.91 13.86
N ASN A 29 -4.48 -0.93 14.57
CA ASN A 29 -4.34 -1.54 15.89
C ASN A 29 -4.47 -0.54 17.05
N MET A 30 -4.68 0.75 16.76
CA MET A 30 -4.92 1.74 17.81
C MET A 30 -6.35 1.61 18.35
N ASP A 31 -6.56 2.08 19.57
CA ASP A 31 -7.91 2.18 20.14
C ASP A 31 -8.78 3.08 19.25
N PRO A 32 -9.94 2.61 18.74
CA PRO A 32 -10.84 3.42 17.93
C PRO A 32 -11.32 4.72 18.62
N ALA A 33 -11.32 4.76 19.96
CA ALA A 33 -11.68 5.95 20.72
C ALA A 33 -10.56 7.01 20.74
N ALA A 34 -9.32 6.64 20.39
CA ALA A 34 -8.20 7.57 20.32
C ALA A 34 -8.06 8.16 18.92
N ALA A 35 -8.13 9.48 18.80
CA ALA A 35 -7.94 10.16 17.52
C ALA A 35 -6.50 9.93 17.01
N PRO A 36 -6.31 9.30 15.83
CA PRO A 36 -4.98 9.12 15.28
C PRO A 36 -4.41 10.47 14.81
N PRO A 37 -3.08 10.63 14.78
CA PRO A 37 -2.44 11.90 14.39
C PRO A 37 -2.72 12.32 12.93
N CYS A 38 -3.32 11.44 12.13
CA CYS A 38 -3.70 11.73 10.76
C CYS A 38 -5.21 11.95 10.56
N ALA A 39 -5.99 12.02 11.64
CA ALA A 39 -7.34 12.58 11.63
C ALA A 39 -7.24 14.11 11.73
N VAL A 40 -7.08 14.76 10.57
CA VAL A 40 -6.83 16.21 10.47
C VAL A 40 -8.12 17.00 10.27
N SER A 41 -9.12 16.40 9.63
CA SER A 41 -10.41 17.04 9.36
C SER A 41 -11.50 16.00 9.21
N GLU A 42 -12.76 16.44 9.07
CA GLU A 42 -13.88 15.52 8.83
C GLU A 42 -13.70 14.69 7.56
N HIS A 43 -13.06 15.20 6.51
CA HIS A 43 -12.80 14.43 5.29
C HIS A 43 -11.49 13.65 5.32
N TRP A 44 -10.56 13.98 6.22
CA TRP A 44 -9.25 13.34 6.34
C TRP A 44 -9.13 12.62 7.67
N ASP A 45 -9.51 11.34 7.67
CA ASP A 45 -9.56 10.50 8.86
C ASP A 45 -9.11 9.08 8.55
N CYS A 46 -7.82 8.79 8.81
CA CYS A 46 -7.31 7.43 8.65
C CYS A 46 -7.89 6.46 9.68
N GLY A 47 -8.38 6.95 10.82
CA GLY A 47 -8.98 6.12 11.86
C GLY A 47 -10.28 5.52 11.37
N ALA A 48 -11.16 6.36 10.81
CA ALA A 48 -12.39 5.91 10.16
C ALA A 48 -12.11 4.91 9.02
N VAL A 49 -11.11 5.18 8.18
CA VAL A 49 -10.74 4.29 7.07
C VAL A 49 -10.16 2.96 7.56
N ASN A 50 -9.19 2.98 8.48
CA ASN A 50 -8.51 1.77 8.95
C ASN A 50 -9.35 0.92 9.92
N HIS A 51 -10.40 1.47 10.54
CA HIS A 51 -11.36 0.67 11.33
C HIS A 51 -12.60 0.29 10.52
N SER A 52 -12.68 0.70 9.26
CA SER A 52 -13.78 0.29 8.39
C SER A 52 -13.76 -1.21 8.10
N ARG A 53 -14.91 -1.74 7.69
CA ARG A 53 -15.05 -3.13 7.25
C ARG A 53 -14.16 -3.51 6.05
N PHE A 54 -13.71 -2.52 5.29
CA PHE A 54 -12.87 -2.68 4.10
C PHE A 54 -11.38 -2.66 4.43
N ALA A 55 -11.00 -2.32 5.66
CA ALA A 55 -9.60 -2.32 6.10
C ALA A 55 -9.02 -3.74 6.28
N VAL A 56 -9.83 -4.78 6.09
CA VAL A 56 -9.44 -6.18 6.17
C VAL A 56 -9.89 -6.94 4.92
N PHE A 57 -9.16 -8.00 4.59
CA PHE A 57 -9.48 -8.94 3.52
C PHE A 57 -9.55 -10.37 4.04
N PRO A 58 -10.62 -11.14 3.75
CA PRO A 58 -11.88 -10.71 3.13
C PRO A 58 -12.59 -9.61 3.95
N PRO A 59 -13.37 -8.71 3.31
CA PRO A 59 -14.06 -7.63 4.03
C PRO A 59 -15.10 -8.20 4.99
N ARG A 60 -15.34 -7.52 6.10
CA ARG A 60 -16.36 -7.94 7.07
C ARG A 60 -17.77 -7.77 6.52
N SER A 61 -18.61 -8.79 6.67
CA SER A 61 -20.03 -8.71 6.30
C SER A 61 -20.83 -7.88 7.32
N TYR A 62 -22.00 -7.38 6.93
CA TYR A 62 -22.85 -6.58 7.83
C TYR A 62 -23.36 -7.39 9.04
N ASP A 63 -23.63 -8.68 8.86
CA ASP A 63 -24.22 -9.55 9.88
C ASP A 63 -23.18 -10.46 10.57
N GLU A 64 -21.89 -10.08 10.54
CA GLU A 64 -20.82 -10.91 11.12
C GLU A 64 -20.71 -10.68 12.63
N ASP A 65 -21.03 -11.73 13.41
CA ASP A 65 -20.85 -11.73 14.87
C ASP A 65 -19.39 -11.45 15.26
N ALA A 66 -19.20 -10.68 16.34
CA ALA A 66 -17.88 -10.34 16.87
C ALA A 66 -17.04 -11.57 17.29
N GLY A 67 -17.67 -12.74 17.46
CA GLY A 67 -17.02 -14.04 17.74
C GLY A 67 -16.79 -14.92 16.52
N SER A 68 -17.05 -14.43 15.30
CA SER A 68 -16.86 -15.19 14.06
C SER A 68 -15.41 -15.62 13.89
N LYS A 69 -15.17 -16.91 13.64
CA LYS A 69 -13.83 -17.50 13.42
C LYS A 69 -13.25 -17.20 12.03
N LYS A 70 -13.87 -16.31 11.25
CA LYS A 70 -13.37 -15.96 9.91
C LYS A 70 -12.05 -15.19 10.04
N LEU A 71 -11.06 -15.61 9.25
CA LEU A 71 -9.76 -14.96 9.23
C LEU A 71 -9.86 -13.68 8.40
N HIS A 72 -9.77 -12.53 9.06
CA HIS A 72 -9.72 -11.22 8.43
C HIS A 72 -8.31 -10.66 8.54
N ILE A 73 -7.62 -10.50 7.40
CA ILE A 73 -6.24 -10.01 7.35
C ILE A 73 -6.27 -8.50 7.08
N PRO A 74 -5.64 -7.65 7.91
CA PRO A 74 -5.56 -6.23 7.62
C PRO A 74 -4.92 -5.96 6.25
N VAL A 75 -5.54 -5.09 5.46
CA VAL A 75 -5.04 -4.72 4.13
C VAL A 75 -3.65 -4.09 4.24
N ALA A 76 -3.38 -3.37 5.34
CA ALA A 76 -2.04 -2.86 5.65
C ALA A 76 -0.97 -3.97 5.76
N THR A 77 -1.32 -5.16 6.28
CA THR A 77 -0.42 -6.32 6.33
C THR A 77 -0.12 -6.87 4.94
N VAL A 78 -1.10 -6.86 4.04
CA VAL A 78 -0.90 -7.21 2.62
C VAL A 78 0.05 -6.19 1.96
N GLY A 79 -0.11 -4.91 2.26
CA GLY A 79 0.82 -3.84 1.86
C GLY A 79 2.25 -4.10 2.33
N ILE A 80 2.45 -4.42 3.61
CA ILE A 80 3.76 -4.78 4.19
C ILE A 80 4.39 -5.95 3.42
N ALA A 81 3.63 -7.02 3.18
CA ALA A 81 4.12 -8.18 2.45
C ALA A 81 4.52 -7.83 1.00
N GLY A 82 3.68 -7.06 0.30
CA GLY A 82 3.93 -6.61 -1.06
C GLY A 82 5.17 -5.74 -1.19
N TYR A 83 5.30 -4.71 -0.35
CA TYR A 83 6.47 -3.81 -0.37
C TYR A 83 7.75 -4.52 0.07
N SER A 84 7.69 -5.42 1.06
CA SER A 84 8.85 -6.23 1.46
C SER A 84 9.34 -7.12 0.33
N LEU A 85 8.42 -7.77 -0.38
CA LEU A 85 8.75 -8.61 -1.53
C LEU A 85 9.36 -7.78 -2.67
N MET A 86 8.76 -6.63 -3.00
CA MET A 86 9.30 -5.72 -4.01
C MET A 86 10.68 -5.19 -3.63
N LEU A 87 10.93 -4.87 -2.36
CA LEU A 87 12.23 -4.44 -1.84
C LEU A 87 13.31 -5.51 -2.08
N VAL A 88 13.05 -6.74 -1.66
CA VAL A 88 14.00 -7.86 -1.84
C VAL A 88 14.26 -8.10 -3.33
N LEU A 89 13.21 -8.15 -4.15
CA LEU A 89 13.34 -8.38 -5.60
C LEU A 89 14.07 -7.25 -6.32
N ALA A 90 13.90 -6.00 -5.88
CA ALA A 90 14.62 -4.85 -6.41
C ALA A 90 16.13 -4.96 -6.12
N LEU A 91 16.50 -5.36 -4.89
CA LEU A 91 17.90 -5.62 -4.52
C LEU A 91 18.51 -6.77 -5.32
N LEU A 92 17.74 -7.83 -5.58
CA LEU A 92 18.13 -8.94 -6.46
C LEU A 92 18.14 -8.57 -7.97
N GLY A 93 17.72 -7.35 -8.34
CA GLY A 93 17.71 -6.87 -9.72
C GLY A 93 16.63 -7.52 -10.62
N ARG A 94 15.61 -8.15 -10.03
CA ARG A 94 14.52 -8.86 -10.72
C ARG A 94 13.38 -7.92 -11.13
N PHE A 95 13.71 -6.87 -11.90
CA PHE A 95 12.77 -5.78 -12.23
C PHE A 95 11.49 -6.21 -12.96
N TRP A 96 11.53 -7.29 -13.74
CA TRP A 96 10.32 -7.80 -14.39
C TRP A 96 9.26 -8.26 -13.37
N ILE A 97 9.68 -8.94 -12.31
CA ILE A 97 8.77 -9.40 -11.25
C ILE A 97 8.29 -8.21 -10.42
N VAL A 98 9.19 -7.26 -10.13
CA VAL A 98 8.82 -6.02 -9.44
C VAL A 98 7.74 -5.25 -10.20
N LEU A 99 7.83 -5.20 -11.54
CA LEU A 99 6.81 -4.55 -12.37
C LEU A 99 5.43 -5.21 -12.18
N GLN A 100 5.36 -6.53 -12.28
CA GLN A 100 4.09 -7.27 -12.14
C GLN A 100 3.46 -7.07 -10.75
N LEU A 101 4.29 -7.07 -9.70
CA LEU A 101 3.82 -6.78 -8.34
C LEU A 101 3.36 -5.32 -8.19
N ALA A 102 4.07 -4.38 -8.81
CA ALA A 102 3.69 -2.96 -8.79
C ALA A 102 2.37 -2.71 -9.53
N GLU A 103 2.11 -3.40 -10.63
CA GLU A 103 0.83 -3.33 -11.38
C GLU A 103 -0.34 -3.82 -10.53
N ILE A 104 -0.19 -4.98 -9.88
CA ILE A 104 -1.19 -5.52 -8.95
C ILE A 104 -1.41 -4.56 -7.77
N GLY A 105 -0.32 -4.07 -7.18
CA GLY A 105 -0.38 -3.12 -6.07
C GLY A 105 -1.04 -1.79 -6.45
N PHE A 106 -0.75 -1.28 -7.64
CA PHE A 106 -1.38 -0.06 -8.18
C PHE A 106 -2.87 -0.25 -8.42
N ALA A 107 -3.28 -1.36 -9.04
CA ALA A 107 -4.69 -1.67 -9.24
C ALA A 107 -5.45 -1.80 -7.91
N ALA A 108 -4.85 -2.48 -6.92
CA ALA A 108 -5.41 -2.57 -5.58
C ALA A 108 -5.52 -1.20 -4.89
N ALA A 109 -4.50 -0.34 -5.02
CA ALA A 109 -4.52 1.02 -4.48
C ALA A 109 -5.64 1.86 -5.11
N CYS A 110 -5.81 1.82 -6.45
CA CYS A 110 -6.90 2.50 -7.13
C CYS A 110 -8.29 2.03 -6.65
N PHE A 111 -8.44 0.73 -6.41
CA PHE A 111 -9.70 0.18 -5.88
C PHE A 111 -9.97 0.66 -4.45
N LEU A 112 -8.96 0.69 -3.58
CA LEU A 112 -9.11 1.22 -2.22
C LEU A 112 -9.42 2.71 -2.22
N SER A 113 -8.78 3.50 -3.09
CA SER A 113 -9.08 4.92 -3.25
C SER A 113 -10.49 5.16 -3.78
N TYR A 114 -11.03 4.26 -4.61
CA TYR A 114 -12.45 4.29 -4.98
C TYR A 114 -13.35 4.07 -3.75
N LEU A 115 -13.03 3.11 -2.88
CA LEU A 115 -13.80 2.90 -1.64
C LEU A 115 -13.71 4.11 -0.70
N GLU A 116 -12.53 4.72 -0.57
CA GLU A 116 -12.33 5.94 0.22
C GLU A 116 -13.17 7.10 -0.31
N ALA A 117 -13.14 7.34 -1.62
CA ALA A 117 -13.82 8.47 -2.23
C ALA A 117 -15.35 8.33 -2.29
N PHE A 118 -15.87 7.13 -2.61
CA PHE A 118 -17.28 6.94 -2.97
C PHE A 118 -18.09 6.11 -1.98
N VAL A 119 -17.45 5.39 -1.06
CA VAL A 119 -18.15 4.52 -0.10
C VAL A 119 -17.96 5.00 1.33
N LEU A 120 -16.72 5.33 1.70
CA LEU A 120 -16.40 5.86 3.03
C LEU A 120 -16.57 7.37 3.10
N GLU A 121 -16.39 8.08 1.98
CA GLU A 121 -16.37 9.55 1.90
C GLU A 121 -15.32 10.18 2.84
N LYS A 122 -14.23 9.44 3.07
CA LYS A 122 -13.10 9.78 3.93
C LYS A 122 -11.80 9.38 3.26
N TRP A 123 -10.79 10.22 3.39
CA TRP A 123 -9.46 10.00 2.84
C TRP A 123 -8.48 9.60 3.93
N CYS A 124 -7.69 8.56 3.65
CA CYS A 124 -6.59 8.16 4.51
C CYS A 124 -5.26 8.67 3.94
N ILE A 125 -4.56 9.51 4.70
CA ILE A 125 -3.28 10.08 4.25
C ILE A 125 -2.25 8.98 3.93
N TYR A 126 -2.22 7.90 4.72
CA TYR A 126 -1.30 6.79 4.49
C TYR A 126 -1.66 6.01 3.22
N CYS A 127 -2.94 5.85 2.89
CA CYS A 127 -3.37 5.22 1.64
C CYS A 127 -2.98 6.08 0.43
N VAL A 128 -3.19 7.40 0.50
CA VAL A 128 -2.78 8.34 -0.55
C VAL A 128 -1.27 8.34 -0.75
N TRP A 129 -0.48 8.36 0.34
CA TRP A 129 0.98 8.21 0.25
C TRP A 129 1.39 6.88 -0.37
N SER A 130 0.77 5.77 0.04
CA SER A 130 1.02 4.44 -0.54
C SER A 130 0.69 4.41 -2.04
N GLN A 131 -0.45 4.99 -2.46
CA GLN A 131 -0.84 5.09 -3.86
C GLN A 131 0.19 5.92 -4.66
N GLY A 132 0.64 7.05 -4.12
CA GLY A 132 1.70 7.86 -4.73
C GLY A 132 3.00 7.07 -4.89
N ILE A 133 3.43 6.37 -3.84
CA ILE A 133 4.66 5.57 -3.84
C ILE A 133 4.59 4.43 -4.86
N VAL A 134 3.51 3.63 -4.87
CA VAL A 134 3.38 2.52 -5.82
C VAL A 134 3.29 3.02 -7.27
N THR A 135 2.67 4.18 -7.51
CA THR A 135 2.63 4.81 -8.84
C THR A 135 4.03 5.19 -9.30
N VAL A 136 4.81 5.88 -8.47
CA VAL A 136 6.19 6.26 -8.80
C VAL A 136 7.08 5.03 -8.96
N LEU A 137 6.89 4.01 -8.12
CA LEU A 137 7.61 2.73 -8.22
C LEU A 137 7.31 2.02 -9.54
N LEU A 138 6.05 1.95 -9.95
CA LEU A 138 5.62 1.38 -11.23
C LEU A 138 6.28 2.11 -12.40
N LEU A 139 6.16 3.44 -12.46
CA LEU A 139 6.74 4.26 -13.53
C LEU A 139 8.26 4.12 -13.60
N THR A 140 8.93 4.13 -12.45
CA THR A 140 10.39 3.96 -12.34
C THR A 140 10.82 2.57 -12.82
N THR A 141 10.05 1.54 -12.49
CA THR A 141 10.35 0.16 -12.90
C THR A 141 10.15 -0.04 -14.41
N VAL A 142 9.10 0.55 -14.99
CA VAL A 142 8.90 0.60 -16.45
C VAL A 142 10.08 1.29 -17.13
N ALA A 143 10.47 2.48 -16.66
CA ALA A 143 11.60 3.22 -17.20
C ALA A 143 12.90 2.40 -17.10
N ALA A 144 13.14 1.73 -15.98
CA ALA A 144 14.31 0.86 -15.79
C ALA A 144 14.34 -0.30 -16.80
N LEU A 145 13.21 -0.94 -17.07
CA LEU A 145 13.13 -2.03 -18.05
C LEU A 145 13.35 -1.54 -19.48
N ILE A 146 12.78 -0.39 -19.85
CA ILE A 146 12.98 0.23 -21.18
C ILE A 146 14.45 0.59 -21.39
N LEU A 147 15.08 1.24 -20.40
CA LEU A 147 16.49 1.63 -20.49
C LEU A 147 17.42 0.41 -20.60
N ARG A 148 17.13 -0.67 -19.86
CA ARG A 148 17.90 -1.92 -19.96
C ARG A 148 17.75 -2.61 -21.32
N ARG A 149 16.57 -2.56 -21.94
CA ARG A 149 16.35 -3.09 -23.29
C ARG A 149 17.09 -2.29 -24.37
N ARG A 150 17.32 -0.99 -24.16
CA ARG A 150 18.08 -0.15 -25.09
C ARG A 150 19.59 -0.33 -24.99
N GLU A 151 20.08 -0.89 -23.89
CA GLU A 151 21.50 -1.17 -23.64
C GLU A 151 21.93 -2.58 -24.11
N ALA A 152 20.97 -3.45 -24.43
CA ALA A 152 21.19 -4.82 -24.91
C ALA A 152 21.05 -4.89 -26.42
#